data_AF-A0A9W6YF63-F1
#
_entry.id   AF-A0A9W6YF63-F1
#
_cell.length_a   1.000
_cell.length_b   1.000
_cell.length_c   1.000
_cell.angle_alpha   90.00
_cell.angle_beta   90.00
_cell.angle_gamma   90.00
#
_symmetry.space_group_name_H-M   'P 1'
#
loop_
_entity.id
_entity.type
_entity.pdbx_description
1 polymer ?
#
loop_
_entity_poly.entity_id
_entity_poly.type
_entity_poly.pdbx_seq_one_letter_code
_entity_poly.pdbx_strand_id
1 'polypeptide(L)'
;MRVSTHGRNPPLSRAFQAEPRSSPRSYTSMTTAPPCSRPQATKKPLVSVFDWDDTLCPTTWLHHRGLLVAHGLIDGAPPMEIETFEQKPAPTPLTPSDRQRLEMLEHQVLQLLQLAARFGPVFIVTAASLPWVVASAEHFLPRVRQFLLENQQHGGSGECERLQVVSARDWYHHHVGSGGTQLDWKCATFDALCSHLRVQEVFARLKTRTDLVSVGDARFEQKACVMMEVQASEFLRSKTIKLLQQPTLEELLEQLRMTCKMYLQVCQYDGGLHLCVGRKQGVNNTQWQFGDKARVVDGSECVLETLQLVQIGREMALDGPVIGFGDERLRQLLAAADSMTGKNHWPVTTARSRDHDLGNKQNERPLAAVPGVQS
;
A
#
# COMPACT_ATOMS: atom_id res chain seq x y z
N MET A 1 20.78 -19.24 -43.76
CA MET A 1 20.94 -17.82 -44.16
C MET A 1 21.01 -16.97 -42.90
N ARG A 2 21.99 -16.05 -42.83
CA ARG A 2 22.23 -15.10 -41.71
C ARG A 2 21.23 -13.93 -41.71
N VAL A 3 21.20 -13.23 -40.55
CA VAL A 3 20.96 -11.78 -40.26
C VAL A 3 19.89 -11.65 -39.14
N SER A 4 20.20 -11.36 -37.86
CA SER A 4 20.56 -10.07 -37.19
C SER A 4 19.49 -8.97 -37.42
N THR A 5 18.98 -8.13 -36.52
CA THR A 5 19.41 -7.52 -35.25
C THR A 5 18.18 -6.92 -34.51
N HIS A 6 18.35 -6.67 -33.22
CA HIS A 6 17.69 -5.71 -32.31
C HIS A 6 16.37 -5.00 -32.71
N GLY A 7 15.35 -5.17 -31.85
CA GLY A 7 14.25 -4.22 -31.69
C GLY A 7 14.12 -3.79 -30.22
N ARG A 8 14.74 -2.66 -29.85
CA ARG A 8 14.41 -1.90 -28.63
C ARG A 8 13.01 -1.32 -28.83
N ASN A 9 12.09 -1.57 -27.90
CA ASN A 9 10.78 -0.91 -27.83
C ASN A 9 10.71 0.03 -26.60
N PRO A 10 9.93 1.11 -26.66
CA PRO A 10 10.24 2.39 -26.01
C PRO A 10 9.74 2.49 -24.56
N PRO A 11 10.29 3.42 -23.74
CA PRO A 11 9.83 3.67 -22.38
C PRO A 11 8.56 4.55 -22.36
N LEU A 12 7.90 4.57 -21.19
CA LEU A 12 6.68 5.30 -20.77
C LEU A 12 6.71 6.85 -20.94
N SER A 13 7.55 7.41 -21.80
CA SER A 13 7.78 8.85 -21.92
C SER A 13 6.88 9.58 -22.91
N ARG A 14 5.89 8.93 -23.53
CA ARG A 14 5.11 9.54 -24.63
C ARG A 14 3.84 10.31 -24.23
N ALA A 15 3.65 10.59 -22.95
CA ALA A 15 2.59 11.51 -22.48
C ALA A 15 3.08 12.96 -22.23
N PHE A 16 4.37 13.26 -22.44
CA PHE A 16 4.93 14.59 -22.18
C PHE A 16 5.89 15.02 -23.29
N GLN A 17 5.40 15.75 -24.29
CA GLN A 17 6.24 16.54 -25.19
C GLN A 17 5.65 17.94 -25.35
N ALA A 18 6.29 18.92 -24.70
CA ALA A 18 6.22 20.33 -25.08
C ALA A 18 7.51 20.68 -25.84
N GLU A 19 7.38 21.34 -26.98
CA GLU A 19 8.48 21.68 -27.89
C GLU A 19 9.46 22.72 -27.30
N PRO A 20 10.75 22.73 -27.71
CA PRO A 20 11.71 23.70 -27.24
C PRO A 20 11.65 24.99 -28.07
N ARG A 21 11.59 26.15 -27.39
CA ARG A 21 11.91 27.44 -28.00
C ARG A 21 13.24 27.99 -27.47
N SER A 22 14.03 28.44 -28.44
CA SER A 22 15.32 29.11 -28.45
C SER A 22 15.66 30.08 -27.31
N SER A 23 16.90 29.98 -26.81
CA SER A 23 17.65 31.05 -26.13
C SER A 23 17.99 32.20 -27.10
N PRO A 24 18.30 33.45 -26.67
CA PRO A 24 19.59 33.72 -25.99
C PRO A 24 19.64 34.93 -25.01
N ARG A 25 20.59 34.91 -24.07
CA ARG A 25 21.69 35.89 -23.90
C ARG A 25 22.19 36.00 -22.45
N SER A 26 23.51 36.02 -22.39
CA SER A 26 24.39 36.08 -21.23
C SER A 26 24.43 37.48 -20.62
N TYR A 27 24.36 37.57 -19.28
CA TYR A 27 24.92 38.68 -18.53
C TYR A 27 25.68 38.13 -17.32
N THR A 28 26.98 38.37 -17.32
CA THR A 28 27.90 38.25 -16.19
C THR A 28 27.58 39.34 -15.14
N SER A 29 27.43 38.98 -13.87
CA SER A 29 28.02 39.77 -12.77
C SER A 29 27.90 39.11 -11.39
N MET A 30 29.05 39.04 -10.72
CA MET A 30 29.34 39.23 -9.30
C MET A 30 28.82 38.24 -8.23
N THR A 31 29.83 37.56 -7.70
CA THR A 31 30.01 36.83 -6.45
C THR A 31 29.34 37.47 -5.23
N THR A 32 28.41 36.73 -4.63
CA THR A 32 28.07 36.84 -3.19
C THR A 32 28.02 35.43 -2.62
N ALA A 33 28.85 35.17 -1.61
CA ALA A 33 28.88 33.88 -0.91
C ALA A 33 27.50 33.58 -0.28
N PRO A 34 26.98 32.34 -0.38
CA PRO A 34 25.70 32.01 0.22
C PRO A 34 25.82 31.97 1.75
N PRO A 35 24.79 32.40 2.49
CA PRO A 35 24.75 32.24 3.94
C PRO A 35 24.77 30.75 4.28
N CYS A 36 25.59 30.38 5.26
CA CYS A 36 25.72 29.03 5.80
C CYS A 36 24.34 28.49 6.20
N SER A 37 23.74 27.69 5.31
CA SER A 37 22.49 26.98 5.58
C SER A 37 22.81 25.90 6.60
N ARG A 38 22.20 25.98 7.79
CA ARG A 38 22.12 24.84 8.72
C ARG A 38 21.74 23.59 7.90
N PRO A 39 22.44 22.45 8.04
CA PRO A 39 22.06 21.25 7.31
C PRO A 39 20.62 20.91 7.69
N GLN A 40 19.69 21.11 6.74
CA GLN A 40 18.36 20.51 6.85
C GLN A 40 18.61 19.02 6.95
N ALA A 41 18.19 18.42 8.08
CA ALA A 41 18.22 16.97 8.22
C ALA A 41 17.55 16.38 6.98
N THR A 42 18.31 15.67 6.16
CA THR A 42 17.82 15.11 4.90
C THR A 42 16.70 14.15 5.24
N LYS A 43 15.48 14.45 4.83
CA LYS A 43 14.33 13.57 5.06
C LYS A 43 14.66 12.18 4.50
N LYS A 44 14.43 11.15 5.30
CA LYS A 44 14.59 9.76 4.87
C LYS A 44 13.72 9.51 3.63
N PRO A 45 14.25 8.91 2.55
CA PRO A 45 13.45 8.62 1.36
C PRO A 45 12.33 7.63 1.72
N LEU A 46 11.11 7.94 1.32
CA LEU A 46 9.92 7.19 1.67
C LEU A 46 8.91 7.21 0.52
N VAL A 47 8.25 6.08 0.30
CA VAL A 47 7.14 5.92 -0.64
C VAL A 47 5.98 5.26 0.08
N SER A 48 4.79 5.82 -0.06
CA SER A 48 3.58 5.33 0.60
C SER A 48 2.65 4.70 -0.42
N VAL A 49 2.13 3.52 -0.10
CA VAL A 49 1.13 2.81 -0.89
C VAL A 49 -0.08 2.51 -0.02
N PHE A 50 -1.27 2.84 -0.52
CA PHE A 50 -2.56 2.55 0.10
C PHE A 50 -3.38 1.67 -0.83
N ASP A 51 -4.10 0.69 -0.30
CA ASP A 51 -5.19 0.05 -1.04
C ASP A 51 -6.46 0.92 -1.04
N TRP A 52 -7.45 0.58 -1.87
CA TRP A 52 -8.73 1.28 -1.94
C TRP A 52 -9.84 0.56 -1.19
N ASP A 53 -10.11 -0.70 -1.54
CA ASP A 53 -11.26 -1.48 -1.11
C ASP A 53 -11.08 -1.94 0.35
N ASP A 54 -12.08 -1.73 1.20
CA ASP A 54 -12.02 -1.92 2.66
C ASP A 54 -10.84 -1.26 3.40
N THR A 55 -10.09 -0.40 2.71
CA THR A 55 -8.93 0.34 3.21
C THR A 55 -9.20 1.85 3.26
N LEU A 56 -9.61 2.45 2.15
CA LEU A 56 -10.03 3.86 2.07
C LEU A 56 -11.53 3.98 1.80
N CYS A 57 -12.08 3.05 1.04
CA CYS A 57 -13.49 2.94 0.71
C CYS A 57 -14.13 1.77 1.48
N PRO A 58 -15.27 1.95 2.17
CA PRO A 58 -15.89 0.90 2.99
C PRO A 58 -16.70 -0.08 2.12
N THR A 59 -16.06 -0.70 1.13
CA THR A 59 -16.72 -1.44 0.06
C THR A 59 -17.56 -2.62 0.54
N THR A 60 -17.09 -3.40 1.52
CA THR A 60 -17.87 -4.49 2.10
C THR A 60 -19.08 -3.98 2.86
N TRP A 61 -18.94 -2.88 3.61
CA TRP A 61 -20.07 -2.26 4.29
C TRP A 61 -21.10 -1.71 3.30
N LEU A 62 -20.64 -1.03 2.23
CA LEU A 62 -21.50 -0.53 1.15
C LEU A 62 -22.25 -1.67 0.47
N HIS A 63 -21.58 -2.81 0.25
CA HIS A 63 -22.19 -4.02 -0.31
C HIS A 63 -23.30 -4.52 0.62
N HIS A 64 -23.00 -4.82 1.89
CA HIS A 64 -23.97 -5.36 2.85
C HIS A 64 -25.17 -4.44 3.09
N ARG A 65 -24.99 -3.13 2.95
CA ARG A 65 -26.07 -2.15 3.04
C ARG A 65 -26.93 -2.05 1.77
N GLY A 66 -26.59 -2.77 0.70
CA GLY A 66 -27.31 -2.69 -0.58
C GLY A 66 -27.05 -1.40 -1.37
N LEU A 67 -26.07 -0.60 -0.96
CA LEU A 67 -25.78 0.72 -1.54
C LEU A 67 -25.10 0.58 -2.91
N LEU A 68 -24.17 -0.36 -3.06
CA LEU A 68 -23.51 -0.59 -4.35
C LEU A 68 -24.53 -0.96 -5.44
N VAL A 69 -25.44 -1.88 -5.13
CA VAL A 69 -26.52 -2.29 -6.04
C VAL A 69 -27.47 -1.14 -6.34
N ALA A 70 -27.85 -0.34 -5.34
CA ALA A 70 -28.71 0.83 -5.53
C ALA A 70 -28.11 1.88 -6.49
N HIS A 71 -26.79 1.93 -6.60
CA HIS A 71 -26.04 2.82 -7.48
C HIS A 71 -25.54 2.15 -8.78
N GLY A 72 -25.90 0.88 -9.03
CA GLY A 72 -25.48 0.16 -10.23
C GLY A 72 -23.99 -0.23 -10.25
N LEU A 73 -23.31 -0.19 -9.10
CA LEU A 73 -21.88 -0.47 -8.97
C LEU A 73 -21.65 -1.96 -8.69
N ILE A 74 -21.77 -2.78 -9.72
CA ILE A 74 -21.59 -4.23 -9.64
C ILE A 74 -20.42 -4.75 -10.49
N ASP A 75 -19.87 -3.92 -11.38
CA ASP A 75 -18.80 -4.27 -12.30
C ASP A 75 -17.46 -3.61 -11.89
N GLY A 76 -16.35 -4.33 -12.10
CA GLY A 76 -15.00 -3.77 -11.92
C GLY A 76 -14.46 -3.79 -10.50
N ALA A 77 -15.22 -4.31 -9.52
CA ALA A 77 -14.75 -4.68 -8.19
C ALA A 77 -13.60 -5.72 -8.26
N PRO A 78 -12.74 -5.81 -7.22
CA PRO A 78 -11.74 -6.88 -7.16
C PRO A 78 -12.42 -8.26 -7.13
N PRO A 79 -11.76 -9.33 -7.62
CA PRO A 79 -12.26 -10.69 -7.44
C PRO A 79 -12.30 -11.01 -5.94
N MET A 80 -13.48 -10.92 -5.33
CA MET A 80 -13.64 -11.17 -3.90
C MET A 80 -13.85 -12.68 -3.65
N GLU A 81 -12.99 -13.28 -2.84
CA GLU A 81 -13.21 -14.63 -2.30
C GLU A 81 -14.20 -14.55 -1.15
N ILE A 82 -15.50 -14.72 -1.41
CA ILE A 82 -16.48 -14.64 -0.33
C ILE A 82 -17.58 -15.70 -0.50
N GLU A 83 -17.52 -16.72 0.36
CA GLU A 83 -18.55 -17.74 0.63
C GLU A 83 -19.90 -17.14 1.12
N THR A 84 -20.00 -15.82 1.34
CA THR A 84 -21.22 -15.12 1.81
C THR A 84 -21.87 -14.18 0.77
N PHE A 85 -21.42 -14.16 -0.49
CA PHE A 85 -22.06 -13.36 -1.56
C PHE A 85 -23.29 -14.00 -2.21
N GLU A 86 -23.75 -15.16 -1.70
CA GLU A 86 -24.90 -15.86 -2.29
C GLU A 86 -26.22 -15.05 -2.18
N GLN A 87 -26.29 -14.06 -1.29
CA GLN A 87 -27.43 -13.15 -1.21
C GLN A 87 -27.05 -11.77 -1.75
N LYS A 88 -27.47 -11.47 -2.97
CA LYS A 88 -27.41 -10.11 -3.52
C LYS A 88 -28.31 -9.21 -2.66
N PRO A 89 -27.75 -8.28 -1.87
CA PRO A 89 -28.55 -7.46 -0.98
C PRO A 89 -29.51 -6.58 -1.80
N ALA A 90 -30.73 -6.39 -1.29
CA ALA A 90 -31.72 -5.54 -1.93
C ALA A 90 -31.18 -4.10 -2.03
N PRO A 91 -31.43 -3.39 -3.15
CA PRO A 91 -31.00 -2.01 -3.30
C PRO A 91 -31.63 -1.17 -2.19
N THR A 92 -30.80 -0.46 -1.43
CA THR A 92 -31.23 0.40 -0.33
C THR A 92 -30.68 1.81 -0.56
N PRO A 93 -31.49 2.88 -0.39
CA PRO A 93 -31.00 4.24 -0.59
C PRO A 93 -30.02 4.67 0.51
N LEU A 94 -29.09 5.57 0.15
CA LEU A 94 -28.19 6.19 1.12
C LEU A 94 -28.98 7.10 2.08
N THR A 95 -28.99 6.76 3.36
CA THR A 95 -29.68 7.57 4.37
C THR A 95 -28.85 8.80 4.78
N PRO A 96 -29.45 9.87 5.36
CA PRO A 96 -28.70 11.00 5.88
C PRO A 96 -27.68 10.61 6.97
N SER A 97 -28.01 9.62 7.80
CA SER A 97 -27.09 9.07 8.81
C SER A 97 -25.91 8.33 8.18
N ASP A 98 -26.16 7.55 7.12
CA ASP A 98 -25.08 6.92 6.34
C ASP A 98 -24.16 7.98 5.71
N ARG A 99 -24.73 9.03 5.12
CA ARG A 99 -23.96 10.15 4.54
C ARG A 99 -23.07 10.82 5.59
N GLN A 100 -23.60 11.14 6.77
CA GLN A 100 -22.82 11.76 7.85
C GLN A 100 -21.65 10.87 8.28
N ARG A 101 -21.85 9.56 8.41
CA ARG A 101 -20.77 8.63 8.75
C ARG A 101 -19.72 8.51 7.64
N LEU A 102 -20.14 8.52 6.38
CA LEU A 102 -19.22 8.57 5.24
C LEU A 102 -18.41 9.89 5.22
N GLU A 103 -19.00 11.03 5.58
CA GLU A 103 -18.27 12.30 5.66
C GLU A 103 -17.19 12.31 6.74
N MET A 104 -17.45 11.64 7.86
CA MET A 104 -16.44 11.41 8.91
C MET A 104 -15.30 10.54 8.37
N LEU A 105 -15.62 9.50 7.60
CA LEU A 105 -14.64 8.64 6.95
C LEU A 105 -13.80 9.42 5.92
N GLU A 106 -14.45 10.20 5.05
CA GLU A 106 -13.78 11.07 4.07
C GLU A 106 -12.78 12.00 4.75
N HIS A 107 -13.15 12.60 5.89
CA HIS A 107 -12.24 13.44 6.65
C HIS A 107 -10.99 12.67 7.10
N GLN A 108 -11.14 11.44 7.59
CA GLN A 108 -10.01 10.60 8.01
C GLN A 108 -9.14 10.17 6.83
N VAL A 109 -9.74 9.77 5.71
CA VAL A 109 -9.02 9.40 4.48
C VAL A 109 -8.17 10.57 3.98
N LEU A 110 -8.76 11.77 3.87
CA LEU A 110 -8.06 12.97 3.42
C LEU A 110 -6.91 13.33 4.37
N GLN A 111 -7.14 13.29 5.69
CA GLN A 111 -6.10 13.55 6.68
C GLN A 111 -4.92 12.59 6.52
N LEU A 112 -5.19 11.29 6.34
CA LEU A 112 -4.14 10.28 6.19
C LEU A 112 -3.32 10.47 4.92
N LEU A 113 -4.00 10.64 3.77
CA LEU A 113 -3.33 10.81 2.48
C LEU A 113 -2.50 12.09 2.43
N GLN A 114 -3.04 13.19 2.97
CA GLN A 114 -2.31 14.46 3.08
C GLN A 114 -1.12 14.36 4.05
N LEU A 115 -1.27 13.65 5.17
CA LEU A 115 -0.17 13.40 6.09
C LEU A 115 0.95 12.60 5.40
N ALA A 116 0.60 11.52 4.70
CA ALA A 116 1.55 10.69 3.95
C ALA A 116 2.32 11.50 2.89
N ALA A 117 1.62 12.35 2.15
CA ALA A 117 2.19 13.24 1.15
C ALA A 117 3.19 14.27 1.71
N ARG A 118 3.31 14.45 3.04
CA ARG A 118 4.36 15.30 3.65
C ARG A 118 5.71 14.60 3.75
N PHE A 119 5.73 13.26 3.65
CA PHE A 119 6.93 12.43 3.78
C PHE A 119 7.48 11.96 2.44
N GLY A 120 6.63 11.74 1.44
CA GLY A 120 7.06 11.32 0.12
C GLY A 120 5.89 11.12 -0.86
N PRO A 121 6.16 10.52 -2.03
CA PRO A 121 5.13 10.12 -2.99
C PRO A 121 4.14 9.12 -2.40
N VAL A 122 2.87 9.27 -2.77
CA VAL A 122 1.74 8.44 -2.34
C VAL A 122 1.11 7.80 -3.57
N PHE A 123 0.82 6.50 -3.47
CA PHE A 123 0.10 5.77 -4.49
C PHE A 123 -1.09 5.05 -3.87
N ILE A 124 -2.26 5.16 -4.50
CA ILE A 124 -3.37 4.26 -4.24
C ILE A 124 -3.24 3.12 -5.25
N VAL A 125 -3.00 1.90 -4.78
CA VAL A 125 -2.83 0.72 -5.63
C VAL A 125 -3.92 -0.29 -5.29
N THR A 126 -4.87 -0.52 -6.19
CA THR A 126 -6.03 -1.42 -5.98
C THR A 126 -6.03 -2.61 -6.96
N ALA A 127 -6.61 -3.74 -6.55
CA ALA A 127 -6.92 -4.85 -7.44
C ALA A 127 -8.25 -4.66 -8.21
N ALA A 128 -9.00 -3.58 -7.95
CA ALA A 128 -10.15 -3.16 -8.73
C ALA A 128 -9.73 -2.39 -9.98
N SER A 129 -10.68 -2.17 -10.89
CA SER A 129 -10.48 -1.31 -12.07
C SER A 129 -10.42 0.18 -11.70
N LEU A 130 -9.81 1.02 -12.54
CA LEU A 130 -9.86 2.48 -12.33
C LEU A 130 -11.29 3.06 -12.34
N PRO A 131 -12.19 2.66 -13.27
CA PRO A 131 -13.59 3.10 -13.24
C PRO A 131 -14.30 2.79 -11.91
N TRP A 132 -13.98 1.67 -11.27
CA TRP A 132 -14.53 1.31 -9.96
C TRP A 132 -14.14 2.31 -8.86
N VAL A 133 -12.85 2.68 -8.80
CA VAL A 133 -12.36 3.69 -7.85
C VAL A 133 -13.06 5.03 -8.07
N VAL A 134 -13.16 5.45 -9.33
CA VAL A 134 -13.83 6.71 -9.71
C VAL A 134 -15.29 6.71 -9.27
N ALA A 135 -16.05 5.68 -9.66
CA ALA A 135 -17.49 5.64 -9.41
C ALA A 135 -17.80 5.47 -7.92
N SER A 136 -17.08 4.60 -7.20
CA SER A 136 -17.26 4.44 -5.75
C SER A 136 -16.90 5.72 -4.98
N ALA A 137 -15.85 6.44 -5.38
CA ALA A 137 -15.52 7.73 -4.79
C ALA A 137 -16.59 8.80 -5.09
N GLU A 138 -17.06 8.90 -6.34
CA GLU A 138 -18.09 9.87 -6.73
C GLU A 138 -19.40 9.70 -5.94
N HIS A 139 -19.83 8.46 -5.73
CA HIS A 139 -21.08 8.19 -5.04
C HIS A 139 -20.99 8.27 -3.52
N PHE A 140 -19.87 7.83 -2.93
CA PHE A 140 -19.79 7.62 -1.47
C PHE A 140 -18.75 8.50 -0.78
N LEU A 141 -17.72 8.97 -1.48
CA LEU A 141 -16.60 9.75 -0.94
C LEU A 141 -16.27 10.98 -1.83
N PRO A 142 -17.23 11.89 -2.12
CA PRO A 142 -17.07 12.95 -3.13
C PRO A 142 -15.94 13.95 -2.85
N ARG A 143 -15.60 14.22 -1.59
CA ARG A 143 -14.44 15.07 -1.23
C ARG A 143 -13.13 14.35 -1.48
N VAL A 144 -13.07 13.03 -1.26
CA VAL A 144 -11.92 12.20 -1.66
C VAL A 144 -11.80 12.22 -3.18
N ARG A 145 -12.91 12.02 -3.91
CA ARG A 145 -12.92 12.12 -5.38
C ARG A 145 -12.34 13.45 -5.87
N GLN A 146 -12.80 14.56 -5.31
CA GLN A 146 -12.32 15.90 -5.66
C GLN A 146 -10.83 16.04 -5.40
N PHE A 147 -10.35 15.58 -4.23
CA PHE A 147 -8.92 15.59 -3.91
C PHE A 147 -8.08 14.74 -4.88
N LEU A 148 -8.57 13.57 -5.31
CA LEU A 148 -7.89 12.74 -6.32
C LEU A 148 -7.81 13.45 -7.68
N LEU A 149 -8.89 14.13 -8.12
CA LEU A 149 -8.91 14.91 -9.36
C LEU A 149 -7.90 16.05 -9.33
N GLU A 150 -7.88 16.82 -8.23
CA GLU A 150 -6.94 17.92 -8.06
C GLU A 150 -5.49 17.42 -8.16
N ASN A 151 -5.14 16.32 -7.50
CA ASN A 151 -3.78 15.77 -7.56
C ASN A 151 -3.40 15.22 -8.96
N GLN A 152 -4.37 14.88 -9.81
CA GLN A 152 -4.11 14.45 -11.19
C GLN A 152 -3.86 15.63 -12.16
N GLN A 153 -4.49 16.78 -11.93
CA GLN A 153 -4.44 17.93 -12.85
C GLN A 153 -3.20 18.81 -12.70
N HIS A 154 -2.49 18.75 -11.56
CA HIS A 154 -1.34 19.62 -11.25
C HIS A 154 0.01 19.17 -11.85
N GLY A 155 0.00 18.31 -12.89
CA GLY A 155 1.20 17.79 -13.57
C GLY A 155 2.07 18.80 -14.34
N GLY A 156 2.04 20.10 -13.98
CA GLY A 156 2.77 21.17 -14.67
C GLY A 156 3.59 22.11 -13.79
N SER A 157 3.34 22.15 -12.47
CA SER A 157 4.14 22.94 -11.52
C SER A 157 4.87 21.96 -10.60
N GLY A 158 6.20 21.88 -10.72
CA GLY A 158 7.08 20.85 -10.14
C GLY A 158 7.13 20.67 -8.61
N GLU A 159 6.02 20.86 -7.90
CA GLU A 159 5.92 20.71 -6.45
C GLU A 159 4.91 19.64 -5.97
N CYS A 160 4.02 19.13 -6.84
CA CYS A 160 2.89 18.31 -6.36
C CYS A 160 2.50 17.07 -7.21
N GLU A 161 3.46 16.26 -7.67
CA GLU A 161 3.16 14.85 -8.01
C GLU A 161 3.20 13.99 -6.74
N ARG A 162 2.30 14.27 -5.79
CA ARG A 162 2.36 13.56 -4.50
C ARG A 162 1.40 12.41 -4.38
N LEU A 163 0.34 12.36 -5.18
CA LEU A 163 -0.63 11.28 -5.10
C LEU A 163 -1.09 10.81 -6.48
N GLN A 164 -0.97 9.50 -6.73
CA GLN A 164 -1.46 8.86 -7.96
C GLN A 164 -2.31 7.64 -7.64
N VAL A 165 -3.24 7.30 -8.53
CA VAL A 165 -4.08 6.09 -8.42
C VAL A 165 -3.70 5.13 -9.52
N VAL A 166 -3.44 3.87 -9.16
CA VAL A 166 -3.05 2.80 -10.07
C VAL A 166 -3.95 1.59 -9.82
N SER A 167 -4.67 1.15 -10.86
CA SER A 167 -5.25 -0.19 -10.84
C SER A 167 -4.14 -1.18 -11.14
N ALA A 168 -3.73 -1.96 -10.14
CA ALA A 168 -2.77 -3.04 -10.31
C ALA A 168 -3.30 -4.10 -11.28
N ARG A 169 -4.62 -4.37 -11.24
CA ARG A 169 -5.30 -5.29 -12.15
C ARG A 169 -5.17 -4.85 -13.61
N ASP A 170 -5.59 -3.63 -13.90
CA ASP A 170 -5.59 -3.11 -15.27
C ASP A 170 -4.14 -2.94 -15.76
N TRP A 171 -3.25 -2.43 -14.91
CA TRP A 171 -1.82 -2.29 -15.22
C TRP A 171 -1.18 -3.64 -15.54
N TYR A 172 -1.38 -4.65 -14.69
CA TYR A 172 -0.81 -5.99 -14.89
C TYR A 172 -1.35 -6.62 -16.18
N HIS A 173 -2.66 -6.53 -16.41
CA HIS A 173 -3.29 -7.03 -17.62
C HIS A 173 -2.64 -6.45 -18.89
N HIS A 174 -2.36 -5.15 -18.89
CA HIS A 174 -1.78 -4.46 -20.05
C HIS A 174 -0.26 -4.65 -20.21
N HIS A 175 0.49 -4.83 -19.13
CA HIS A 175 1.96 -4.80 -19.18
C HIS A 175 2.63 -6.17 -19.00
N VAL A 176 1.98 -7.08 -18.27
CA VAL A 176 2.52 -8.42 -17.97
C VAL A 176 1.74 -9.48 -18.75
N GLY A 177 0.41 -9.42 -18.72
CA GLY A 177 -0.46 -10.32 -19.45
C GLY A 177 -1.77 -10.59 -18.72
N SER A 178 -2.63 -11.41 -19.33
CA SER A 178 -3.88 -11.84 -18.70
C SER A 178 -3.64 -12.95 -17.68
N GLY A 179 -4.37 -12.90 -16.56
CA GLY A 179 -4.22 -13.86 -15.45
C GLY A 179 -3.41 -13.28 -14.29
N GLY A 180 -2.90 -14.16 -13.43
CA GLY A 180 -2.21 -13.80 -12.20
C GLY A 180 -3.14 -13.58 -11.01
N THR A 181 -2.59 -13.73 -9.83
CA THR A 181 -3.26 -13.48 -8.55
C THR A 181 -3.21 -11.98 -8.20
N GLN A 182 -4.04 -11.53 -7.25
CA GLN A 182 -3.95 -10.16 -6.74
C GLN A 182 -2.56 -9.84 -6.18
N LEU A 183 -1.89 -10.83 -5.57
CA LEU A 183 -0.50 -10.70 -5.13
C LEU A 183 0.45 -10.43 -6.30
N ASP A 184 0.32 -11.17 -7.42
CA ASP A 184 1.15 -10.96 -8.60
C ASP A 184 0.96 -9.55 -9.17
N TRP A 185 -0.30 -9.09 -9.23
CA TRP A 185 -0.63 -7.74 -9.70
C TRP A 185 0.04 -6.67 -8.84
N LYS A 186 -0.07 -6.81 -7.51
CA LYS A 186 0.50 -5.86 -6.54
C LYS A 186 2.03 -5.89 -6.56
N CYS A 187 2.65 -7.07 -6.57
CA CYS A 187 4.12 -7.20 -6.67
C CYS A 187 4.67 -6.53 -7.93
N ALA A 188 4.09 -6.81 -9.10
CA ALA A 188 4.56 -6.22 -10.35
C ALA A 188 4.34 -4.69 -10.39
N THR A 189 3.22 -4.23 -9.83
CA THR A 189 2.96 -2.78 -9.71
C THR A 189 3.95 -2.10 -8.77
N PHE A 190 4.26 -2.71 -7.62
CA PHE A 190 5.21 -2.14 -6.65
C PHE A 190 6.62 -2.07 -7.22
N ASP A 191 7.05 -3.10 -7.95
CA ASP A 191 8.33 -3.12 -8.66
C ASP A 191 8.39 -2.01 -9.73
N ALA A 192 7.32 -1.84 -10.51
CA ALA A 192 7.21 -0.77 -11.49
C ALA A 192 7.26 0.63 -10.84
N LEU A 193 6.60 0.82 -9.71
CA LEU A 193 6.66 2.07 -8.93
C LEU A 193 8.08 2.34 -8.41
N CYS A 194 8.75 1.33 -7.85
CA CYS A 194 10.13 1.45 -7.37
C CYS A 194 11.09 1.81 -8.50
N SER A 195 10.91 1.19 -9.67
CA SER A 195 11.67 1.49 -10.89
C SER A 195 11.40 2.91 -11.39
N HIS A 196 10.14 3.33 -11.45
CA HIS A 196 9.72 4.67 -11.86
C HIS A 196 10.33 5.76 -10.96
N LEU A 197 10.31 5.53 -9.65
CA LEU A 197 10.87 6.43 -8.64
C LEU A 197 12.40 6.32 -8.51
N ARG A 198 13.02 5.41 -9.28
CA ARG A 198 14.46 5.18 -9.33
C ARG A 198 15.08 4.97 -7.95
N VAL A 199 14.43 4.16 -7.12
CA VAL A 199 14.83 3.96 -5.71
C VAL A 199 16.27 3.51 -5.56
N GLN A 200 16.81 2.77 -6.54
CA GLN A 200 18.21 2.35 -6.57
C GLN A 200 19.17 3.55 -6.79
N GLU A 201 18.83 4.49 -7.68
CA GLU A 201 19.61 5.72 -7.89
C GLU A 201 19.53 6.62 -6.65
N VAL A 202 18.35 6.70 -6.03
CA VAL A 202 18.15 7.43 -4.77
C VAL A 202 19.08 6.87 -3.68
N PHE A 203 19.14 5.54 -3.54
CA PHE A 203 20.08 4.90 -2.63
C PHE A 203 21.54 5.15 -3.00
N ALA A 204 21.90 5.04 -4.29
CA ALA A 204 23.26 5.28 -4.74
C ALA A 204 23.75 6.69 -4.37
N ARG A 205 22.86 7.69 -4.42
CA ARG A 205 23.11 9.08 -4.05
C ARG A 205 23.10 9.32 -2.53
N LEU A 206 22.08 8.83 -1.82
CA LEU A 206 21.84 9.18 -0.41
C LEU A 206 22.46 8.18 0.58
N LYS A 207 22.90 7.01 0.10
CA LYS A 207 23.36 5.87 0.91
C LYS A 207 22.38 5.48 2.02
N THR A 208 21.09 5.73 1.77
CA THR A 208 19.99 5.53 2.72
C THR A 208 18.91 4.74 2.02
N ARG A 209 18.43 3.64 2.64
CA ARG A 209 17.35 2.82 2.10
C ARG A 209 16.06 3.63 2.02
N THR A 210 15.28 3.39 0.98
CA THR A 210 13.93 3.93 0.84
C THR A 210 12.96 3.07 1.65
N ASP A 211 12.19 3.71 2.52
CA ASP A 211 11.08 3.03 3.20
C ASP A 211 9.89 2.91 2.24
N LEU A 212 9.47 1.68 1.95
CA LEU A 212 8.21 1.40 1.27
C LEU A 212 7.15 1.10 2.34
N VAL A 213 6.20 2.02 2.52
CA VAL A 213 5.13 1.92 3.51
C VAL A 213 3.85 1.47 2.82
N SER A 214 3.35 0.27 3.12
CA SER A 214 2.10 -0.25 2.57
C SER A 214 1.00 -0.28 3.64
N VAL A 215 -0.18 0.24 3.30
CA VAL A 215 -1.39 0.22 4.16
C VAL A 215 -2.52 -0.42 3.37
N GLY A 216 -3.11 -1.50 3.90
CA GLY A 216 -4.18 -2.24 3.24
C GLY A 216 -4.81 -3.26 4.18
N ASP A 217 -6.02 -3.70 3.89
CA ASP A 217 -6.75 -4.68 4.69
C ASP A 217 -6.36 -6.14 4.36
N ALA A 218 -6.06 -6.41 3.10
CA ALA A 218 -5.69 -7.74 2.64
C ALA A 218 -4.21 -8.08 2.88
N ARG A 219 -3.93 -9.39 2.86
CA ARG A 219 -2.55 -9.89 3.04
C ARG A 219 -1.69 -9.69 1.81
N PHE A 220 -2.29 -9.52 0.63
CA PHE A 220 -1.56 -9.43 -0.61
C PHE A 220 -0.72 -8.14 -0.69
N GLU A 221 -1.22 -7.02 -0.17
CA GLU A 221 -0.50 -5.74 -0.03
C GLU A 221 0.67 -5.86 0.92
N GLN A 222 0.41 -6.44 2.11
CA GLN A 222 1.42 -6.68 3.13
C GLN A 222 2.55 -7.56 2.57
N LYS A 223 2.18 -8.69 1.95
CA LYS A 223 3.14 -9.63 1.37
C LYS A 223 3.91 -9.03 0.21
N ALA A 224 3.25 -8.32 -0.71
CA ALA A 224 3.91 -7.63 -1.83
C ALA A 224 4.97 -6.64 -1.32
N CYS A 225 4.63 -5.84 -0.30
CA CYS A 225 5.57 -4.89 0.30
C CYS A 225 6.81 -5.57 0.88
N VAL A 226 6.63 -6.69 1.60
CA VAL A 226 7.75 -7.44 2.19
C VAL A 226 8.58 -8.13 1.10
N MET A 227 7.94 -8.66 0.06
CA MET A 227 8.64 -9.26 -1.09
C MET A 227 9.55 -8.25 -1.81
N MET A 228 9.15 -6.99 -1.91
CA MET A 228 10.02 -5.93 -2.44
C MET A 228 11.29 -5.75 -1.60
N GLU A 229 11.20 -5.77 -0.27
CA GLU A 229 12.40 -5.74 0.57
C GLU A 229 13.24 -7.01 0.42
N VAL A 230 12.63 -8.19 0.32
CA VAL A 230 13.39 -9.44 0.11
C VAL A 230 14.19 -9.39 -1.20
N GLN A 231 13.58 -8.90 -2.28
CA GLN A 231 14.21 -8.80 -3.59
C GLN A 231 15.27 -7.69 -3.67
N ALA A 232 15.06 -6.59 -2.94
CA ALA A 232 15.87 -5.37 -3.03
C ALA A 232 16.38 -4.89 -1.66
N SER A 233 16.79 -5.83 -0.81
CA SER A 233 17.13 -5.56 0.60
C SER A 233 18.27 -4.57 0.79
N GLU A 234 19.12 -4.37 -0.22
CA GLU A 234 20.21 -3.38 -0.17
C GLU A 234 19.67 -1.96 -0.03
N PHE A 235 18.62 -1.60 -0.78
CA PHE A 235 18.15 -0.23 -0.96
C PHE A 235 16.67 0.00 -0.59
N LEU A 236 15.90 -1.06 -0.34
CA LEU A 236 14.53 -0.96 0.17
C LEU A 236 14.41 -1.46 1.60
N ARG A 237 13.39 -0.95 2.27
CA ARG A 237 12.95 -1.42 3.57
C ARG A 237 11.44 -1.39 3.63
N SER A 238 10.83 -2.49 4.03
CA SER A 238 9.37 -2.61 4.08
C SER A 238 8.84 -2.17 5.42
N LYS A 239 7.71 -1.46 5.38
CA LYS A 239 6.90 -1.12 6.53
C LYS A 239 5.44 -1.34 6.16
N THR A 240 4.68 -2.04 6.99
CA THR A 240 3.31 -2.43 6.65
C THR A 240 2.36 -2.12 7.78
N ILE A 241 1.15 -1.65 7.45
CA ILE A 241 0.02 -1.53 8.37
C ILE A 241 -1.13 -2.33 7.76
N LYS A 242 -1.31 -3.57 8.24
CA LYS A 242 -2.37 -4.46 7.79
C LYS A 242 -3.64 -4.17 8.59
N LEU A 243 -4.69 -3.74 7.93
CA LEU A 243 -5.99 -3.38 8.50
C LEU A 243 -6.91 -4.60 8.63
N LEU A 244 -8.07 -4.45 9.27
CA LEU A 244 -9.06 -5.54 9.33
C LEU A 244 -9.65 -5.79 7.95
N GLN A 245 -9.74 -7.07 7.56
CA GLN A 245 -10.53 -7.47 6.40
C GLN A 245 -12.01 -7.34 6.73
N GLN A 246 -12.80 -6.86 5.76
CA GLN A 246 -14.25 -6.69 5.90
C GLN A 246 -14.62 -5.93 7.20
N PRO A 247 -14.09 -4.72 7.41
CA PRO A 247 -14.41 -3.94 8.60
C PRO A 247 -15.86 -3.44 8.54
N THR A 248 -16.47 -3.21 9.71
CA THR A 248 -17.62 -2.31 9.77
C THR A 248 -17.18 -0.87 9.43
N LEU A 249 -18.12 0.02 9.12
CA LEU A 249 -17.80 1.42 8.86
C LEU A 249 -17.11 2.08 10.07
N GLU A 250 -17.56 1.74 11.28
CA GLU A 250 -16.98 2.24 12.54
C GLU A 250 -15.57 1.69 12.77
N GLU A 251 -15.34 0.40 12.50
CA GLU A 251 -14.01 -0.20 12.56
C GLU A 251 -13.05 0.42 11.54
N LEU A 252 -13.52 0.66 10.30
CA LEU A 252 -12.73 1.32 9.27
C LEU A 252 -12.34 2.75 9.68
N LEU A 253 -13.31 3.52 10.19
CA LEU A 253 -13.06 4.88 10.66
C LEU A 253 -11.99 4.90 11.76
N GLU A 254 -12.08 3.98 12.71
CA GLU A 254 -11.16 3.96 13.84
C GLU A 254 -9.77 3.44 13.47
N GLN A 255 -9.66 2.41 12.63
CA GLN A 255 -8.36 1.94 12.18
C GLN A 255 -7.63 2.99 11.31
N LEU A 256 -8.35 3.83 10.56
CA LEU A 256 -7.76 4.98 9.86
C LEU A 256 -7.29 6.08 10.82
N ARG A 257 -8.06 6.39 11.88
CA ARG A 257 -7.62 7.31 12.95
C ARG A 257 -6.34 6.82 13.64
N MET A 258 -6.31 5.54 13.99
CA MET A 258 -5.13 4.91 14.58
C MET A 258 -3.94 4.98 13.62
N THR A 259 -4.17 4.69 12.34
CA THR A 259 -3.14 4.79 11.30
C THR A 259 -2.59 6.22 11.20
N CYS A 260 -3.45 7.24 11.16
CA CYS A 260 -3.06 8.65 11.20
C CYS A 260 -2.18 8.98 12.41
N LYS A 261 -2.60 8.60 13.62
CA LYS A 261 -1.87 8.85 14.87
C LYS A 261 -0.47 8.24 14.88
N MET A 262 -0.34 7.03 14.31
CA MET A 262 0.91 6.26 14.30
C MET A 262 1.79 6.55 13.08
N TYR A 263 1.29 7.27 12.07
CA TYR A 263 1.96 7.38 10.78
C TYR A 263 3.34 8.02 10.88
N LEU A 264 3.49 9.05 11.72
CA LEU A 264 4.76 9.72 11.94
C LEU A 264 5.80 8.76 12.54
N GLN A 265 5.41 7.98 13.54
CA GLN A 265 6.24 6.99 14.22
C GLN A 265 6.64 5.89 13.23
N VAL A 266 5.70 5.43 12.39
CA VAL A 266 6.00 4.49 11.31
C VAL A 266 7.04 5.07 10.36
N CYS A 267 6.91 6.33 9.93
CA CYS A 267 7.89 6.98 9.04
C CYS A 267 9.27 7.12 9.70
N GLN A 268 9.33 7.50 10.98
CA GLN A 268 10.57 7.73 11.72
C GLN A 268 11.26 6.45 12.19
N TYR A 269 10.58 5.30 12.15
CA TYR A 269 11.14 4.05 12.65
C TYR A 269 12.38 3.60 11.85
N ASP A 270 13.49 3.31 12.54
CA ASP A 270 14.80 3.05 11.93
C ASP A 270 14.99 1.63 11.38
N GLY A 271 13.98 0.76 11.48
CA GLY A 271 14.01 -0.63 10.98
C GLY A 271 12.82 -0.97 10.08
N GLY A 272 12.73 -2.24 9.69
CA GLY A 272 11.49 -2.79 9.13
C GLY A 272 10.42 -2.76 10.23
N LEU A 273 9.17 -2.50 9.86
CA LEU A 273 8.09 -2.36 10.84
C LEU A 273 6.79 -2.91 10.28
N HIS A 274 6.28 -3.96 10.91
CA HIS A 274 5.06 -4.62 10.46
C HIS A 274 4.00 -4.57 11.55
N LEU A 275 2.92 -3.87 11.28
CA LEU A 275 1.78 -3.69 12.17
C LEU A 275 0.54 -4.37 11.60
N CYS A 276 -0.30 -4.89 12.49
CA CYS A 276 -1.60 -5.46 12.18
C CYS A 276 -2.65 -4.90 13.13
N VAL A 277 -3.81 -4.52 12.60
CA VAL A 277 -5.01 -4.25 13.40
C VAL A 277 -5.74 -5.59 13.61
N GLY A 278 -6.05 -5.89 14.87
CA GLY A 278 -6.78 -7.08 15.27
C GLY A 278 -8.00 -6.74 16.13
N ARG A 279 -9.03 -7.58 16.07
CA ARG A 279 -10.18 -7.52 17.00
C ARG A 279 -9.78 -8.18 18.33
N LYS A 280 -9.91 -7.47 19.45
CA LYS A 280 -9.74 -8.04 20.79
C LYS A 280 -10.86 -9.06 21.03
N GLN A 281 -10.51 -10.32 21.29
CA GLN A 281 -11.47 -11.33 21.79
C GLN A 281 -10.95 -11.85 23.13
N GLY A 282 -11.34 -11.24 24.25
CA GLY A 282 -10.90 -11.66 25.58
C GLY A 282 -9.39 -11.49 25.86
N VAL A 283 -8.96 -11.94 27.04
CA VAL A 283 -7.68 -11.54 27.68
C VAL A 283 -6.41 -12.17 27.03
N ASN A 284 -6.52 -13.23 26.23
CA ASN A 284 -5.36 -14.03 25.76
C ASN A 284 -5.25 -14.27 24.24
N ASN A 285 -5.89 -13.46 23.37
CA ASN A 285 -6.06 -13.81 21.95
C ASN A 285 -4.93 -13.38 21.00
N THR A 286 -4.04 -12.47 21.43
CA THR A 286 -2.99 -11.94 20.54
C THR A 286 -2.01 -13.03 20.09
N GLN A 287 -1.71 -13.99 20.97
CA GLN A 287 -0.87 -15.14 20.65
C GLN A 287 -1.54 -16.12 19.68
N TRP A 288 -2.86 -16.28 19.75
CA TRP A 288 -3.61 -17.18 18.85
C TRP A 288 -3.78 -16.60 17.45
N GLN A 289 -4.05 -15.30 17.34
CA GLN A 289 -4.23 -14.63 16.04
C GLN A 289 -2.90 -14.31 15.34
N PHE A 290 -1.85 -14.01 16.10
CA PHE A 290 -0.59 -13.47 15.58
C PHE A 290 0.66 -14.19 16.14
N GLY A 291 0.55 -15.35 16.81
CA GLY A 291 1.69 -16.12 17.27
C GLY A 291 2.56 -15.47 18.37
N ASP A 292 3.55 -16.23 18.85
CA ASP A 292 4.35 -15.92 20.05
C ASP A 292 5.23 -14.65 19.96
N LYS A 293 5.50 -14.17 18.74
CA LYS A 293 6.38 -13.02 18.50
C LYS A 293 5.62 -11.69 18.36
N ALA A 294 4.30 -11.72 18.39
CA ALA A 294 3.46 -10.54 18.26
C ALA A 294 3.42 -9.74 19.57
N ARG A 295 3.44 -8.40 19.45
CA ARG A 295 3.46 -7.48 20.60
C ARG A 295 2.39 -6.41 20.44
N VAL A 296 1.56 -6.23 21.45
CA VAL A 296 0.63 -5.09 21.49
C VAL A 296 1.45 -3.80 21.54
N VAL A 297 1.06 -2.80 20.74
CA VAL A 297 1.76 -1.52 20.67
C VAL A 297 1.24 -0.59 21.77
N ASP A 298 2.06 -0.31 22.79
CA ASP A 298 1.72 0.68 23.82
C ASP A 298 1.60 2.09 23.22
N GLY A 299 0.65 2.89 23.72
CA GLY A 299 0.35 4.23 23.19
C GLY A 299 -0.46 4.25 21.88
N SER A 300 -0.85 3.10 21.34
CA SER A 300 -1.80 2.99 20.22
C SER A 300 -3.27 2.99 20.70
N GLU A 301 -3.58 3.84 21.68
CA GLU A 301 -4.91 3.90 22.29
C GLU A 301 -5.98 4.16 21.22
N CYS A 302 -6.80 3.13 21.03
CA CYS A 302 -7.93 3.07 20.13
C CYS A 302 -9.19 3.44 20.89
N VAL A 303 -10.02 4.33 20.33
CA VAL A 303 -11.31 4.70 20.94
C VAL A 303 -12.26 3.50 20.95
N LEU A 304 -12.18 2.65 19.91
CA LEU A 304 -12.87 1.37 19.93
C LEU A 304 -12.06 0.39 20.76
N GLU A 305 -12.53 0.13 21.98
CA GLU A 305 -11.91 -0.84 22.89
C GLU A 305 -11.81 -2.24 22.28
N THR A 306 -12.60 -2.54 21.24
CA THR A 306 -12.61 -3.79 20.48
C THR A 306 -11.43 -3.96 19.53
N LEU A 307 -10.65 -2.91 19.24
CA LEU A 307 -9.50 -3.00 18.33
C LEU A 307 -8.17 -2.84 19.06
N GLN A 308 -7.15 -3.52 18.55
CA GLN A 308 -5.76 -3.40 19.02
C GLN A 308 -4.79 -3.32 17.84
N LEU A 309 -3.72 -2.56 18.02
CA LEU A 309 -2.57 -2.56 17.12
C LEU A 309 -1.50 -3.51 17.64
N VAL A 310 -1.03 -4.37 16.75
CA VAL A 310 -0.07 -5.43 17.08
C VAL A 310 1.12 -5.31 16.15
N GLN A 311 2.33 -5.18 16.70
CA GLN A 311 3.57 -5.33 15.96
C GLN A 311 3.86 -6.81 15.77
N ILE A 312 4.11 -7.20 14.52
CA ILE A 312 4.42 -8.55 14.09
C ILE A 312 5.83 -8.60 13.49
N GLY A 313 6.44 -9.78 13.42
CA GLY A 313 7.72 -9.95 12.74
C GLY A 313 7.56 -10.05 11.22
N ARG A 314 8.61 -9.68 10.47
CA ARG A 314 8.66 -9.76 8.99
C ARG A 314 8.25 -11.13 8.43
N GLU A 315 8.68 -12.24 9.05
CA GLU A 315 8.32 -13.59 8.60
C GLU A 315 6.80 -13.81 8.61
N MET A 316 6.12 -13.33 9.65
CA MET A 316 4.66 -13.44 9.74
C MET A 316 3.94 -12.49 8.78
N ALA A 317 4.55 -11.37 8.43
CA ALA A 317 4.04 -10.49 7.38
C ALA A 317 4.20 -11.14 5.99
N LEU A 318 5.21 -11.98 5.80
CA LEU A 318 5.47 -12.70 4.54
C LEU A 318 4.62 -13.98 4.39
N ASP A 319 4.60 -14.82 5.42
CA ASP A 319 4.04 -16.18 5.38
C ASP A 319 2.63 -16.27 5.98
N GLY A 320 2.20 -15.24 6.71
CA GLY A 320 0.98 -15.27 7.50
C GLY A 320 1.15 -16.04 8.82
N PRO A 321 0.07 -16.25 9.58
CA PRO A 321 0.11 -17.01 10.83
C PRO A 321 0.60 -18.43 10.53
N VAL A 322 1.55 -18.91 11.32
CA VAL A 322 1.99 -20.31 11.29
C VAL A 322 0.82 -21.14 11.82
N ILE A 323 -0.02 -21.65 10.92
CA ILE A 323 -1.06 -22.60 11.29
C ILE A 323 -0.34 -23.89 11.66
N GLY A 324 -0.27 -24.19 12.97
CA GLY A 324 0.14 -25.51 13.45
C GLY A 324 -0.73 -26.58 12.78
N PHE A 325 -0.11 -27.70 12.38
CA PHE A 325 -0.73 -28.88 11.78
C PHE A 325 -2.22 -29.03 12.12
N GLY A 326 -3.10 -28.61 11.21
CA GLY A 326 -4.54 -28.61 11.52
C GLY A 326 -5.45 -28.10 10.42
N ASP A 327 -5.00 -27.22 9.52
CA ASP A 327 -5.86 -26.73 8.45
C ASP A 327 -5.37 -27.19 7.06
N GLU A 328 -5.54 -28.48 6.82
CA GLU A 328 -5.33 -29.14 5.53
C GLU A 328 -6.13 -28.43 4.42
N ARG A 329 -7.23 -27.75 4.77
CA ARG A 329 -8.09 -27.02 3.83
C ARG A 329 -7.42 -25.76 3.28
N LEU A 330 -6.69 -24.97 4.08
CA LEU A 330 -5.97 -23.80 3.58
C LEU A 330 -4.79 -24.20 2.66
N ARG A 331 -4.10 -25.30 2.99
CA ARG A 331 -3.06 -25.87 2.11
C ARG A 331 -3.65 -26.42 0.82
N GLN A 332 -4.79 -27.09 0.87
CA GLN A 332 -5.50 -27.58 -0.31
C GLN A 332 -6.05 -26.44 -1.17
N LEU A 333 -6.47 -25.32 -0.57
CA LEU A 333 -6.93 -24.13 -1.30
C LEU A 333 -5.78 -23.42 -2.03
N LEU A 334 -4.62 -23.26 -1.38
CA LEU A 334 -3.42 -22.74 -2.03
C LEU A 334 -2.92 -23.67 -3.14
N ALA A 335 -2.92 -24.98 -2.90
CA ALA A 335 -2.53 -25.98 -3.91
C ALA A 335 -3.54 -26.10 -5.06
N ALA A 336 -4.84 -25.90 -4.82
CA ALA A 336 -5.88 -25.88 -5.85
C ALA A 336 -5.78 -24.63 -6.73
N ALA A 337 -5.46 -23.47 -6.14
CA ALA A 337 -5.18 -22.24 -6.88
C ALA A 337 -3.94 -22.40 -7.80
N ASP A 338 -2.90 -23.08 -7.32
CA ASP A 338 -1.70 -23.39 -8.11
C ASP A 338 -1.96 -24.44 -9.21
N SER A 339 -2.85 -25.42 -8.96
CA SER A 339 -3.18 -26.50 -9.92
C SER A 339 -4.05 -26.04 -11.10
N MET A 340 -4.82 -24.96 -10.94
CA MET A 340 -5.69 -24.43 -11.99
C MET A 340 -4.99 -23.50 -13.00
N THR A 341 -3.74 -23.09 -12.73
CA THR A 341 -2.96 -22.27 -13.66
C THR A 341 -2.01 -23.14 -14.48
N GLY A 342 -2.52 -23.65 -15.61
CA GLY A 342 -1.72 -24.35 -16.59
C GLY A 342 -0.57 -23.48 -17.14
N LYS A 343 0.62 -23.66 -16.58
CA LYS A 343 1.97 -23.33 -17.10
C LYS A 343 2.12 -21.98 -17.83
N ASN A 344 2.83 -21.06 -17.17
CA ASN A 344 4.09 -20.55 -17.71
C ASN A 344 5.05 -20.28 -16.54
N HIS A 345 6.16 -21.02 -16.55
CA HIS A 345 7.16 -20.99 -15.49
C HIS A 345 7.90 -19.65 -15.51
N TRP A 346 7.79 -18.88 -14.42
CA TRP A 346 8.89 -18.00 -14.04
C TRP A 346 9.99 -18.91 -13.46
N PRO A 347 11.27 -18.79 -13.86
CA PRO A 347 12.31 -19.62 -13.29
C PRO A 347 12.45 -19.26 -11.81
N VAL A 348 11.85 -20.08 -10.94
CA VAL A 348 12.36 -20.27 -9.58
C VAL A 348 13.71 -20.95 -9.76
N THR A 349 14.76 -20.15 -9.94
CA THR A 349 16.10 -20.61 -9.65
C THR A 349 16.08 -21.02 -8.18
N THR A 350 15.98 -22.33 -7.95
CA THR A 350 16.43 -22.96 -6.74
C THR A 350 17.90 -22.57 -6.58
N ALA A 351 18.12 -21.48 -5.86
CA ALA A 351 19.43 -21.11 -5.39
C ALA A 351 19.87 -22.25 -4.48
N ARG A 352 20.63 -23.18 -5.07
CA ARG A 352 21.49 -24.10 -4.35
C ARG A 352 22.19 -23.30 -3.27
N SER A 353 22.00 -23.76 -2.03
CA SER A 353 22.78 -23.47 -0.85
C SER A 353 24.20 -23.02 -1.23
N ARG A 354 24.39 -21.71 -1.22
CA ARG A 354 25.70 -21.09 -1.06
C ARG A 354 25.51 -20.10 0.05
N ASP A 355 26.11 -20.44 1.18
CA ASP A 355 26.26 -19.60 2.35
C ASP A 355 26.74 -18.21 1.92
N HIS A 356 25.79 -17.29 1.82
CA HIS A 356 26.05 -15.86 1.84
C HIS A 356 25.22 -15.31 2.98
N ASP A 357 25.92 -15.18 4.10
CA ASP A 357 25.71 -14.24 5.20
C ASP A 357 24.24 -13.87 5.46
N LEU A 358 23.63 -14.59 6.40
CA LEU A 358 22.43 -14.18 7.14
C LEU A 358 22.74 -12.90 7.92
N GLY A 359 22.82 -11.79 7.19
CA GLY A 359 23.01 -10.45 7.72
C GLY A 359 21.87 -10.08 8.64
N ASN A 360 22.13 -10.24 9.93
CA ASN A 360 21.43 -9.60 11.05
C ASN A 360 19.97 -10.02 11.25
N LYS A 361 19.78 -11.11 12.00
CA LYS A 361 18.55 -11.38 12.78
C LYS A 361 18.40 -10.32 13.89
N GLN A 362 18.19 -9.06 13.52
CA GLN A 362 17.77 -8.05 14.49
C GLN A 362 16.31 -8.33 14.81
N ASN A 363 16.04 -8.78 16.04
CA ASN A 363 14.73 -8.58 16.66
C ASN A 363 14.36 -7.10 16.44
N GLU A 364 13.36 -6.82 15.61
CA GLU A 364 12.84 -5.47 15.44
C GLU A 364 12.50 -4.93 16.85
N ARG A 365 12.99 -3.72 17.15
CA ARG A 365 12.76 -3.10 18.45
C ARG A 365 11.24 -2.86 18.61
N PRO A 366 10.70 -2.95 19.83
CA PRO A 366 9.31 -2.55 20.05
C PRO A 366 9.11 -1.10 19.58
N LEU A 367 8.01 -0.82 18.89
CA LEU A 367 7.64 0.54 18.48
C LEU A 367 7.54 1.49 19.69
N ALA A 368 7.13 0.96 20.86
CA ALA A 368 7.09 1.67 22.14
C ALA A 368 8.48 2.11 22.67
N ALA A 369 9.58 1.59 22.13
CA ALA A 369 10.94 1.91 22.57
C ALA A 369 11.60 3.06 21.79
N VAL A 370 10.87 3.76 20.90
CA VAL A 370 11.36 4.90 20.13
C VAL A 370 11.29 6.19 20.98
N PRO A 371 12.41 6.89 21.25
CA PRO A 371 12.39 8.16 21.98
C PRO A 371 11.64 9.25 21.19
N GLY A 372 10.75 9.99 21.86
CA GLY A 372 9.87 11.00 21.24
C GLY A 372 8.39 10.83 21.59
N VAL A 373 8.04 9.79 22.35
CA VAL A 373 6.71 9.58 22.93
C VAL A 373 6.55 10.45 24.18
N GLN A 374 6.14 11.70 23.99
CA GLN A 374 5.43 12.45 25.02
C GLN A 374 4.23 13.15 24.39
N SER A 375 3.06 12.60 24.73
CA SER A 375 1.70 13.17 24.76
C SER A 375 1.11 13.79 23.48
#